data_AF-A0A2B7ZWT7-F1
#
_entry.id   AF-A0A2B7ZWT7-F1
#
_cell.length_a   1.000
_cell.length_b   1.000
_cell.length_c   1.000
_cell.angle_alpha   90.00
_cell.angle_beta   90.00
_cell.angle_gamma   90.00
#
_symmetry.space_group_name_H-M   'P 1'
#
loop_
_entity.id
_entity.type
_entity.pdbx_description
1 polymer ?
#
loop_
_entity_poly.entity_id
_entity_poly.type
_entity_poly.pdbx_seq_one_letter_code
_entity_poly.pdbx_strand_id
1 'polypeptide(L)'
;GDKIDTKADANIVGKSVLDIWNERVSAVREKFQNLRTVVLIKYNDLTEVVVFEFDTIRYDPELFVWEWNKKSNLVGIEKSTKEHRFTWQPHGSQFTIIEDIPAKSLIIRIKEPKPLDKDKVLRALGFDKSWLTVTQRNG
;
A
#
# COMPACT_ATOMS: atom_id res chain seq x y z
N GLY A 1 -8.25 -22.77 8.10
CA GLY A 1 -7.60 -22.44 6.83
C GLY A 1 -7.09 -23.73 6.26
N ASP A 2 -7.64 -24.17 5.14
CA ASP A 2 -7.28 -25.44 4.54
C ASP A 2 -5.80 -25.47 4.13
N LYS A 3 -5.21 -26.67 4.17
CA LYS A 3 -3.82 -26.89 3.75
C LYS A 3 -3.68 -26.44 2.30
N ILE A 4 -2.86 -25.41 2.08
CA ILE A 4 -2.48 -24.96 0.75
C ILE A 4 -1.67 -26.08 0.11
N ASP A 5 -2.21 -26.66 -0.95
CA ASP A 5 -1.52 -27.68 -1.72
C ASP A 5 -0.61 -27.03 -2.75
N THR A 6 0.63 -26.77 -2.37
CA THR A 6 1.67 -26.29 -3.31
C THR A 6 2.06 -27.34 -4.36
N LYS A 7 1.44 -28.53 -4.36
CA LYS A 7 1.55 -29.51 -5.44
C LYS A 7 0.55 -29.28 -6.57
N ALA A 8 -0.45 -28.42 -6.36
CA ALA A 8 -1.36 -28.03 -7.42
C ALA A 8 -0.60 -27.32 -8.55
N ASP A 9 -1.05 -27.52 -9.80
CA ASP A 9 -0.46 -26.85 -10.97
C ASP A 9 -0.53 -25.33 -10.80
N ALA A 10 0.64 -24.70 -10.80
CA ALA A 10 0.79 -23.28 -10.59
C ALA A 10 -0.01 -22.45 -11.60
N ASN A 11 -0.10 -22.88 -12.87
CA ASN A 11 -0.82 -22.15 -13.91
C ASN A 11 -2.33 -22.25 -13.72
N ILE A 12 -2.84 -23.40 -13.27
CA ILE A 12 -4.27 -23.55 -12.96
C ILE A 12 -4.64 -22.63 -11.79
N VAL A 13 -3.86 -22.65 -10.71
CA VAL A 13 -4.11 -21.80 -9.54
C VAL A 13 -3.97 -20.32 -9.91
N GLY A 14 -2.92 -19.97 -10.65
CA GLY A 14 -2.64 -18.59 -11.07
C GLY A 14 -3.74 -18.01 -11.95
N LYS A 15 -4.28 -18.82 -12.87
CA LYS A 15 -5.46 -18.47 -13.65
C LYS A 15 -6.66 -18.18 -12.76
N SER A 16 -6.97 -19.05 -11.79
CA SER A 16 -8.07 -18.81 -10.85
C SER A 16 -7.89 -17.53 -10.03
N VAL A 17 -6.65 -17.21 -9.60
CA VAL A 17 -6.34 -15.97 -8.88
C VAL A 17 -6.63 -14.74 -9.75
N LEU A 18 -6.19 -14.74 -11.01
CA LEU A 18 -6.49 -13.65 -11.94
C LEU A 18 -7.96 -13.56 -12.32
N ASP A 19 -8.66 -14.69 -12.47
CA ASP A 19 -10.09 -14.69 -12.74
C ASP A 19 -10.86 -14.02 -11.61
N ILE A 20 -10.53 -14.31 -10.34
CA ILE A 20 -11.13 -13.63 -9.18
C ILE A 20 -10.85 -12.12 -9.21
N TRP A 21 -9.63 -11.70 -9.54
CA TRP A 21 -9.30 -10.28 -9.70
C TRP A 21 -10.13 -9.64 -10.82
N ASN A 22 -10.18 -10.28 -11.97
CA ASN A 22 -10.88 -9.81 -13.15
C ASN A 22 -12.38 -9.64 -12.90
N GLU A 23 -13.01 -10.59 -12.21
CA GLU A 23 -14.42 -10.49 -11.81
C GLU A 23 -14.67 -9.30 -10.88
N ARG A 24 -13.76 -9.04 -9.93
CA ARG A 24 -13.86 -7.85 -9.06
C ARG A 24 -13.77 -6.55 -9.87
N VAL A 25 -12.85 -6.48 -10.83
CA VAL A 25 -12.72 -5.32 -11.72
C VAL A 25 -13.97 -5.14 -12.57
N SER A 26 -14.51 -6.21 -13.15
CA SER A 26 -15.75 -6.18 -13.94
C SER A 26 -16.93 -5.67 -13.12
N ALA A 27 -17.16 -6.22 -11.93
CA ALA A 27 -18.27 -5.84 -11.05
C ALA A 27 -18.25 -4.36 -10.65
N VAL A 28 -17.06 -3.76 -10.52
CA VAL A 28 -16.92 -2.32 -10.24
C VAL A 28 -17.13 -1.50 -11.52
N ARG A 29 -16.58 -1.93 -12.65
CA ARG A 29 -16.72 -1.24 -13.95
C ARG A 29 -18.16 -1.19 -14.46
N GLU A 30 -18.98 -2.19 -14.13
CA GLU A 30 -20.43 -2.16 -14.38
C GLU A 30 -21.13 -0.97 -13.73
N LYS A 31 -20.62 -0.51 -12.57
CA LYS A 31 -21.18 0.62 -11.82
C LYS A 31 -20.47 1.94 -12.12
N PHE A 32 -19.18 1.89 -12.41
CA PHE A 32 -18.33 3.06 -12.62
C PHE A 32 -17.47 2.88 -13.87
N GLN A 33 -17.75 3.68 -14.91
CA GLN A 33 -17.03 3.57 -16.19
C GLN A 33 -15.51 3.80 -16.04
N ASN A 34 -15.11 4.68 -15.13
CA ASN A 34 -13.71 5.02 -14.86
C ASN A 34 -13.27 4.40 -13.53
N LEU A 35 -12.26 3.52 -13.59
CA LEU A 35 -11.67 2.88 -12.42
C LEU A 35 -10.15 3.05 -12.45
N ARG A 36 -9.61 3.69 -11.41
CA ARG A 36 -8.19 3.98 -11.24
C ARG A 36 -7.69 3.41 -9.92
N THR A 37 -6.46 2.91 -9.92
CA THR A 37 -5.73 2.56 -8.71
C THR A 37 -4.83 3.74 -8.35
N VAL A 38 -4.96 4.28 -7.15
CA VAL A 38 -4.08 5.33 -6.64
C VAL A 38 -3.11 4.71 -5.64
N VAL A 39 -1.83 4.91 -5.86
CA VAL A 39 -0.75 4.44 -4.97
C VAL A 39 -0.15 5.63 -4.25
N LEU A 40 -0.05 5.53 -2.93
CA LEU A 40 0.60 6.50 -2.06
C LEU A 40 1.78 5.84 -1.36
N ILE A 41 3.00 6.22 -1.75
CA ILE A 41 4.24 5.76 -1.13
C ILE A 41 4.65 6.80 -0.10
N LYS A 42 4.78 6.39 1.15
CA LYS A 42 5.19 7.28 2.25
C LYS A 42 6.65 7.08 2.57
N TYR A 43 7.39 8.18 2.71
CA TYR A 43 8.71 8.14 3.34
C TYR A 43 8.55 7.85 4.84
N ASN A 44 9.61 7.32 5.47
CA ASN A 44 9.54 6.82 6.85
C ASN A 44 9.18 7.90 7.88
N ASP A 45 9.60 9.15 7.66
CA ASP A 45 9.31 10.28 8.55
C ASP A 45 7.98 11.01 8.22
N LEU A 46 7.24 10.54 7.20
CA LEU A 46 5.99 11.13 6.72
C LEU A 46 6.12 12.57 6.20
N THR A 47 7.33 13.08 5.96
CA THR A 47 7.57 14.41 5.40
C THR A 47 7.51 14.44 3.88
N GLU A 48 7.60 13.30 3.23
CA GLU A 48 7.47 13.18 1.78
C GLU A 48 6.58 12.00 1.42
N VAL A 49 5.70 12.21 0.44
CA VAL A 49 4.90 11.15 -0.17
C VAL A 49 4.96 11.25 -1.69
N VAL A 50 5.05 10.10 -2.36
CA VAL A 50 4.93 9.98 -3.82
C VAL A 50 3.56 9.40 -4.14
N VAL A 51 2.83 10.06 -5.04
CA VAL A 51 1.50 9.67 -5.48
C VAL A 51 1.49 9.47 -6.98
N PHE A 52 0.95 8.34 -7.42
CA PHE A 52 0.66 8.10 -8.83
C PHE A 52 -0.60 7.27 -8.97
N GLU A 53 -1.17 7.30 -10.16
CA GLU A 53 -2.34 6.50 -10.51
C GLU A 53 -2.12 5.77 -11.82
N PHE A 54 -2.85 4.68 -11.99
CA PHE A 54 -2.93 3.93 -13.24
C PHE A 54 -4.32 3.33 -13.41
N ASP A 55 -4.64 2.91 -14.63
CA ASP A 55 -5.91 2.24 -14.91
C ASP A 55 -6.00 0.91 -14.18
N THR A 56 -7.09 0.69 -13.44
CA THR A 56 -7.37 -0.63 -12.88
C THR A 56 -7.95 -1.50 -13.98
N ILE A 57 -7.13 -2.40 -14.51
CA ILE A 57 -7.47 -3.25 -15.65
C ILE A 57 -7.68 -4.71 -15.26
N ARG A 58 -8.27 -5.44 -16.20
CA ARG A 58 -8.27 -6.90 -16.23
C ARG A 58 -6.99 -7.39 -16.87
N TYR A 59 -6.52 -8.56 -16.45
CA TYR A 59 -5.34 -9.22 -17.01
C TYR A 59 -5.77 -10.49 -17.72
N ASP A 60 -5.32 -10.70 -18.95
CA ASP A 60 -5.52 -11.97 -19.65
C ASP A 60 -4.60 -13.04 -19.05
N PRO A 61 -5.13 -14.10 -18.39
CA PRO A 61 -4.31 -15.13 -17.77
C PRO A 61 -3.36 -15.83 -18.73
N GLU A 62 -3.71 -15.90 -20.02
CA GLU A 62 -2.91 -16.58 -21.04
C GLU A 62 -1.61 -15.82 -21.36
N LEU A 63 -1.48 -14.55 -20.94
CA LEU A 63 -0.25 -13.77 -21.08
C LEU A 63 0.78 -14.05 -19.97
N PHE A 64 0.43 -14.85 -18.97
CA PHE A 64 1.28 -15.09 -17.80
C PHE A 64 1.61 -16.58 -17.64
N VAL A 65 2.80 -16.86 -17.11
CA VAL A 65 3.22 -18.18 -16.63
C VAL A 65 3.39 -18.10 -15.12
N TRP A 66 2.95 -19.13 -14.42
CA TRP A 66 2.97 -19.16 -12.97
C TRP A 66 3.89 -20.25 -12.43
N GLU A 67 4.55 -19.95 -11.32
CA GLU A 67 5.42 -20.89 -10.62
C GLU A 67 5.33 -20.74 -9.10
N TRP A 68 5.53 -21.84 -8.38
CA TRP A 68 5.68 -21.82 -6.92
C TRP A 68 7.14 -21.51 -6.57
N ASN A 69 7.38 -20.48 -5.77
CA ASN A 69 8.72 -20.16 -5.31
C ASN A 69 9.11 -20.90 -4.01
N LYS A 70 10.38 -20.77 -3.59
CA LYS A 70 10.92 -21.41 -2.37
C LYS A 70 10.18 -21.06 -1.07
N LYS A 71 9.39 -19.98 -1.07
CA LYS A 71 8.60 -19.52 0.08
C LYS A 71 7.13 -19.92 -0.01
N SER A 72 6.78 -20.84 -0.94
CA SER A 72 5.40 -21.28 -1.17
C SER A 72 4.46 -20.15 -1.62
N ASN A 73 5.00 -19.10 -2.24
CA ASN A 73 4.19 -18.09 -2.91
C ASN A 73 4.06 -18.43 -4.39
N LEU A 74 2.91 -18.10 -4.95
CA LEU A 74 2.65 -18.24 -6.37
C LEU A 74 3.09 -16.96 -7.08
N VAL A 75 4.00 -17.09 -8.04
CA VAL A 75 4.64 -15.99 -8.77
C VAL A 75 4.14 -16.01 -10.20
N GLY A 76 3.60 -14.89 -10.68
CA GLY A 76 3.13 -14.70 -12.04
C GLY A 76 4.12 -13.88 -12.84
N ILE A 77 4.62 -14.45 -13.93
CA ILE A 77 5.62 -13.87 -14.82
C ILE A 77 4.96 -13.60 -16.17
N GLU A 78 5.14 -12.39 -16.70
CA GLU A 78 4.62 -12.04 -18.03
C GLU A 78 5.43 -12.73 -19.14
N LYS A 79 4.75 -13.38 -20.08
CA LYS A 79 5.40 -14.20 -21.11
C LYS A 79 6.25 -13.38 -22.07
N SER A 80 5.84 -12.15 -22.40
CA SER A 80 6.50 -11.26 -23.37
C SER A 80 7.76 -10.62 -22.81
N THR A 81 7.69 -10.07 -21.59
CA THR A 81 8.76 -9.30 -20.95
C THR A 81 9.64 -10.13 -20.01
N LYS A 82 9.13 -11.29 -19.55
CA LYS A 82 9.72 -12.10 -18.48
C LYS A 82 9.75 -11.40 -17.12
N GLU A 83 8.98 -10.32 -16.96
CA GLU A 83 8.90 -9.59 -15.71
C GLU A 83 7.99 -10.29 -14.71
N HIS A 84 8.36 -10.21 -13.44
CA HIS A 84 7.53 -10.65 -12.32
C HIS A 84 6.44 -9.60 -12.09
N ARG A 85 5.20 -9.93 -12.45
CA ARG A 85 4.05 -9.02 -12.37
C ARG A 85 3.16 -9.30 -11.16
N PHE A 86 3.13 -10.53 -10.66
CA PHE A 86 2.21 -10.91 -9.59
C PHE A 86 2.84 -11.79 -8.52
N THR A 87 2.49 -11.56 -7.27
CA THR A 87 2.71 -12.50 -6.17
C THR A 87 1.39 -12.77 -5.46
N TRP A 88 0.99 -14.04 -5.38
CA TRP A 88 -0.08 -14.49 -4.49
C TRP A 88 0.50 -15.26 -3.31
N GLN A 89 0.09 -14.88 -2.11
CA GLN A 89 0.51 -15.46 -0.84
C GLN A 89 -0.68 -16.21 -0.23
N PRO A 90 -0.70 -17.55 -0.32
CA PRO A 90 -1.88 -18.34 0.03
C PRO A 90 -2.29 -18.21 1.51
N HIS A 91 -1.32 -18.19 2.42
CA HIS A 91 -1.58 -18.11 3.87
C HIS A 91 -2.21 -16.79 4.32
N GLY A 92 -1.85 -15.70 3.66
CA GLY A 92 -2.38 -14.36 3.96
C GLY A 92 -3.57 -13.98 3.08
N SER A 93 -3.97 -14.83 2.13
CA SER A 93 -4.91 -14.49 1.05
C SER A 93 -4.55 -13.17 0.36
N GLN A 94 -3.26 -12.85 0.27
CA GLN A 94 -2.78 -11.58 -0.27
C GLN A 94 -2.42 -11.75 -1.74
N PHE A 95 -3.01 -10.92 -2.60
CA PHE A 95 -2.65 -10.81 -4.00
C PHE A 95 -1.96 -9.46 -4.24
N THR A 96 -0.73 -9.51 -4.75
CA THR A 96 0.11 -8.33 -5.00
C THR A 96 0.34 -8.19 -6.50
N ILE A 97 0.05 -7.01 -7.03
CA ILE A 97 0.38 -6.60 -8.40
C ILE A 97 1.61 -5.69 -8.31
N ILE A 98 2.63 -5.98 -9.11
CA ILE A 98 3.90 -5.26 -9.11
C ILE A 98 3.86 -4.24 -10.24
N GLU A 99 3.99 -2.97 -9.88
CA GLU A 99 4.04 -1.84 -10.80
C GLU A 99 5.28 -1.00 -10.52
N ASP A 100 5.91 -0.55 -11.60
CA ASP A 100 7.00 0.41 -11.52
C ASP A 100 6.48 1.80 -11.16
N ILE A 101 7.30 2.56 -10.42
CA ILE A 101 6.99 3.95 -10.11
C ILE A 101 7.20 4.77 -11.39
N PRO A 102 6.17 5.45 -11.93
CA PRO A 102 6.32 6.24 -13.13
C PRO A 102 7.34 7.37 -12.94
N ALA A 103 8.15 7.65 -13.96
CA ALA A 103 9.11 8.76 -13.93
C ALA A 103 8.45 10.12 -13.67
N LYS A 104 7.17 10.26 -14.05
CA LYS A 104 6.33 11.42 -13.78
C LYS A 104 5.28 11.05 -12.72
N SER A 105 5.57 11.38 -11.47
CA SER A 105 4.69 11.19 -10.31
C SER A 105 4.50 12.49 -9.52
N LEU A 106 3.40 12.61 -8.78
CA LEU A 106 3.19 13.72 -7.86
C LEU A 106 4.02 13.50 -6.60
N ILE A 107 4.88 14.46 -6.26
CA ILE A 107 5.65 14.45 -5.01
C ILE A 107 5.08 15.53 -4.09
N ILE A 108 4.62 15.14 -2.91
CA ILE A 108 4.11 16.06 -1.89
C ILE A 108 5.10 16.09 -0.74
N ARG A 109 5.63 17.28 -0.45
CA ARG A 109 6.50 17.53 0.69
C ARG A 109 5.71 18.24 1.79
N ILE A 110 5.60 17.55 2.91
CA ILE A 110 4.93 18.01 4.12
C ILE A 110 5.98 18.73 4.96
N LYS A 111 5.77 20.03 5.15
CA LYS A 111 6.60 20.82 6.04
C LYS A 111 6.31 20.42 7.48
N GLU A 112 7.33 19.95 8.20
CA GLU A 112 7.20 19.67 9.62
C GLU A 112 6.77 20.94 10.38
N PRO A 113 5.74 20.86 11.24
CA PRO A 113 5.37 21.98 12.08
C PRO A 113 6.51 22.26 13.06
N LYS A 114 6.89 23.53 13.18
CA LYS A 114 7.83 23.93 14.23
C LYS A 114 7.19 23.66 15.59
N PRO A 115 7.94 23.13 16.58
CA PRO A 115 7.45 23.04 17.94
C PRO A 115 6.95 24.40 18.43
N LEU A 116 5.91 24.40 19.27
CA LEU A 116 5.43 25.62 19.88
C LEU A 116 6.54 26.23 20.75
N ASP A 117 6.79 27.52 20.54
CA ASP A 117 7.64 28.32 21.40
C ASP A 117 6.92 28.51 22.74
N LYS A 118 7.39 27.78 23.76
CA LYS A 118 6.77 27.76 25.10
C LYS A 118 6.60 29.17 25.66
N ASP A 119 7.58 30.05 25.48
CA ASP A 119 7.53 31.40 26.02
C ASP A 119 6.46 32.23 25.29
N LYS A 120 6.32 32.09 23.97
CA LYS A 120 5.23 32.74 23.22
C LYS A 120 3.86 32.22 23.65
N VAL A 121 3.73 30.92 23.88
CA VAL A 121 2.46 30.33 24.36
C VAL A 121 2.12 30.85 25.75
N LEU A 122 3.06 30.82 26.70
CA LEU A 122 2.84 31.32 28.06
C LEU A 122 2.47 32.81 28.06
N ARG A 123 3.16 33.64 27.26
CA ARG A 123 2.80 35.06 27.10
C ARG A 123 1.39 35.25 26.53
N ALA A 124 1.01 34.49 25.51
CA ALA A 124 -0.32 34.58 24.91
C ALA A 124 -1.45 34.14 25.86
N LEU A 125 -1.16 33.19 26.76
CA LEU A 125 -2.08 32.73 27.80
C LEU A 125 -2.17 33.70 29.00
N GLY A 126 -1.35 34.75 29.03
CA GLY A 126 -1.27 35.64 30.18
C GLY A 126 -0.68 34.98 31.42
N PHE A 127 0.17 33.96 31.23
CA PHE A 127 0.83 33.30 32.35
C PHE A 127 1.68 34.31 33.13
N ASP A 128 1.50 34.28 34.45
CA ASP A 128 2.39 34.93 35.39
C ASP A 128 2.64 34.01 36.59
N LYS A 129 3.62 34.37 37.43
CA LYS A 129 4.06 33.51 38.55
C LYS A 129 2.97 33.23 39.59
N SER A 130 1.89 34.02 39.65
CA SER A 130 0.75 33.79 40.54
C SER A 130 -0.01 32.50 40.24
N TRP A 131 0.15 31.94 39.04
CA TRP A 131 -0.46 30.66 38.67
C TRP A 131 0.22 29.46 39.36
N LEU A 132 1.40 29.65 39.95
CA LEU A 132 2.16 28.60 40.60
C LEU A 132 2.01 28.68 42.12
N THR A 133 1.40 27.65 42.71
CA THR A 133 1.47 27.41 44.16
C THR A 133 2.61 26.42 44.43
N VAL A 134 3.72 26.92 44.96
CA VAL A 134 4.86 26.09 45.35
C VAL A 134 4.78 25.81 46.83
N THR A 135 4.57 24.55 47.20
CA THR A 135 4.65 24.07 48.59
C THR A 135 5.78 23.06 48.71
N GLN A 136 6.51 23.12 49.82
CA GLN A 136 7.45 22.05 50.20
C GLN A 136 6.76 21.17 51.23
N ARG A 137 6.82 19.85 51.02
CA ARG A 137 6.33 18.88 51.98
C ARG A 137 7.36 18.79 53.11
N ASN A 138 7.05 19.42 54.23
CA ASN A 138 7.75 19.14 55.48
C ASN A 138 7.22 17.81 56.02
N GLY A 139 8.14 16.93 56.43
CA GLY A 139 7.85 15.59 56.94
C GLY A 139 6.94 15.59 58.17
#